data_AF-A0A6B2UE79-F1
#
_entry.id   AF-A0A6B2UE79-F1
#
_cell.length_a   1.000
_cell.length_b   1.000
_cell.length_c   1.000
_cell.angle_alpha   90.00
_cell.angle_beta   90.00
_cell.angle_gamma   90.00
#
_symmetry.space_group_name_H-M   'P 1'
#
loop_
_entity.id
_entity.type
_entity.pdbx_description
1 polymer ?
#
loop_
_entity_poly.entity_id
_entity_poly.type
_entity_poly.pdbx_seq_one_letter_code
_entity_poly.pdbx_strand_id
1 'polypeptide(L)'
;RAEAAGARELALAEAAGARELALAEAEGTREKALAEAAGAQEKASAEAAAVEKKLKAEAAGLTDKAAAMAALDEASRGHEEYRLRLEAEKDIRLAGLEAQRHVAESQATVLATGLEHANVSIVGGEDVFFDRLVRSVSLGKGLDGFVQGSETARTLAGPWLDGSASFTEDLTRVLGSVSTGDIKNLTVSALLTKLMASGGDPRLAELTATARSLGLADLPLAGLLGGAGGGTDRGAGGTGTGATPAPATAAPAP
;
A
#
# COMPACT_ATOMS: atom_id res chain seq x y z
N ARG A 1 -18.33 -85.36 94.71
CA ARG A 1 -17.20 -84.39 94.56
C ARG A 1 -16.62 -84.39 93.14
N ALA A 2 -16.65 -85.51 92.38
CA ALA A 2 -16.16 -85.56 91.00
C ALA A 2 -17.03 -84.77 89.99
N GLU A 3 -18.36 -84.82 90.09
CA GLU A 3 -19.26 -84.11 89.17
C GLU A 3 -19.17 -82.57 89.30
N ALA A 4 -18.91 -82.06 90.50
CA ALA A 4 -18.75 -80.63 90.74
C ALA A 4 -17.41 -80.07 90.21
N ALA A 5 -16.40 -80.93 90.01
CA ALA A 5 -15.14 -80.52 89.39
C ALA A 5 -15.27 -80.46 87.86
N GLY A 6 -15.91 -81.47 87.26
CA GLY A 6 -16.19 -81.48 85.81
C GLY A 6 -17.09 -80.34 85.35
N ALA A 7 -18.13 -80.00 86.12
CA ALA A 7 -18.99 -78.85 85.80
C ALA A 7 -18.27 -77.49 85.87
N ARG A 8 -17.29 -77.34 86.77
CA ARG A 8 -16.48 -76.11 86.86
C ARG A 8 -15.49 -76.00 85.70
N GLU A 9 -14.89 -77.12 85.30
CA GLU A 9 -13.95 -77.17 84.19
C GLU A 9 -14.65 -76.89 82.84
N LEU A 10 -15.85 -77.46 82.64
CA LEU A 10 -16.71 -77.15 81.48
C LEU A 10 -17.13 -75.68 81.45
N ALA A 11 -17.58 -75.12 82.58
CA ALA A 11 -17.95 -73.71 82.65
C ALA A 11 -16.76 -72.76 82.40
N LEU A 12 -15.55 -73.14 82.81
CA LEU A 12 -14.33 -72.38 82.51
C LEU A 12 -13.95 -72.49 81.03
N ALA A 13 -14.10 -73.66 80.41
CA ALA A 13 -13.84 -73.86 78.98
C ALA A 13 -14.85 -73.09 78.10
N GLU A 14 -16.14 -73.11 78.46
CA GLU A 14 -17.17 -72.32 77.79
C GLU A 14 -16.94 -70.81 77.95
N ALA A 15 -16.55 -70.34 79.14
CA ALA A 15 -16.22 -68.94 79.36
C ALA A 15 -14.96 -68.51 78.60
N ALA A 16 -13.96 -69.38 78.46
CA ALA A 16 -12.77 -69.12 77.66
C ALA A 16 -13.11 -69.07 76.16
N GLY A 17 -13.89 -70.02 75.65
CA GLY A 17 -14.36 -70.04 74.26
C GLY A 17 -15.23 -68.83 73.91
N ALA A 18 -16.14 -68.43 74.81
CA ALA A 18 -16.96 -67.23 74.63
C ALA A 18 -16.12 -65.94 74.62
N ARG A 19 -15.05 -65.87 75.42
CA ARG A 19 -14.12 -64.73 75.41
C ARG A 19 -13.31 -64.66 74.12
N GLU A 20 -12.78 -65.78 73.64
CA GLU A 20 -12.06 -65.80 72.35
C GLU A 20 -12.98 -65.44 71.19
N LEU A 21 -14.23 -65.96 71.17
CA LEU A 21 -15.20 -65.58 70.14
C LEU A 21 -15.51 -64.09 70.17
N ALA A 22 -15.75 -63.52 71.36
CA ALA A 22 -16.03 -62.09 71.51
C ALA A 22 -14.83 -61.21 71.12
N LEU A 23 -13.60 -61.66 71.37
CA LEU A 23 -12.39 -60.98 70.92
C LEU A 23 -12.24 -61.03 69.40
N ALA A 24 -12.46 -62.20 68.79
CA ALA A 24 -12.42 -62.35 67.33
C ALA A 24 -13.51 -61.51 66.62
N GLU A 25 -14.71 -61.43 67.19
CA GLU A 25 -15.79 -60.56 66.69
C GLU A 25 -15.45 -59.07 66.85
N ALA A 26 -14.84 -58.66 67.97
CA ALA A 26 -14.39 -57.29 68.19
C ALA A 26 -13.26 -56.88 67.24
N GLU A 27 -12.34 -57.79 66.94
CA GLU A 27 -11.27 -57.57 65.96
C GLU A 27 -11.83 -57.49 64.54
N GLY A 28 -12.70 -58.44 64.16
CA GLY A 28 -13.34 -58.43 62.84
C GLY A 28 -14.23 -57.20 62.60
N THR A 29 -14.90 -56.68 63.64
CA THR A 29 -15.67 -55.43 63.55
C THR A 29 -14.77 -54.20 63.46
N ARG A 30 -13.63 -54.18 64.18
CA ARG A 30 -12.63 -53.10 64.05
C ARG A 30 -12.00 -53.07 62.68
N GLU A 31 -11.58 -54.21 62.14
CA GLU A 31 -10.99 -54.27 60.80
C GLU A 31 -11.99 -53.85 59.72
N LYS A 32 -13.25 -54.29 59.82
CA LYS A 32 -14.32 -53.82 58.92
C LYS A 32 -14.53 -52.32 59.02
N ALA A 33 -14.62 -51.77 60.23
CA ALA A 33 -14.79 -50.32 60.42
C ALA A 33 -13.61 -49.51 59.88
N LEU A 34 -12.38 -50.01 60.04
CA LEU A 34 -11.18 -49.37 59.48
C LEU A 34 -11.18 -49.44 57.94
N ALA A 35 -11.54 -50.59 57.36
CA ALA A 35 -11.65 -50.75 55.91
C ALA A 35 -12.75 -49.86 55.31
N GLU A 36 -13.90 -49.76 55.99
CA GLU A 36 -14.99 -48.85 55.58
C GLU A 36 -14.58 -47.38 55.69
N ALA A 37 -13.88 -46.98 56.76
CA ALA A 37 -13.39 -45.62 56.92
C ALA A 37 -12.34 -45.25 55.86
N ALA A 38 -11.39 -46.15 55.58
CA ALA A 38 -10.41 -45.96 54.52
C ALA A 38 -11.09 -45.89 53.13
N GLY A 39 -12.05 -46.77 52.86
CA GLY A 39 -12.83 -46.74 51.62
C GLY A 39 -13.68 -45.47 51.48
N ALA A 40 -14.24 -44.95 52.57
CA ALA A 40 -14.98 -43.69 52.57
C ALA A 40 -14.05 -42.48 52.32
N GLN A 41 -12.85 -42.47 52.90
CA GLN A 41 -11.85 -41.41 52.65
C GLN A 41 -11.35 -41.41 51.20
N GLU A 42 -11.03 -42.58 50.64
CA GLU A 42 -10.65 -42.75 49.24
C GLU A 42 -11.77 -42.30 48.28
N LYS A 43 -13.03 -42.65 48.57
CA LYS A 43 -14.17 -42.17 47.77
C LYS A 43 -14.33 -40.65 47.86
N ALA A 44 -14.27 -40.09 49.07
CA ALA A 44 -14.39 -38.65 49.26
C ALA A 44 -13.25 -37.87 48.58
N SER A 45 -12.02 -38.39 48.60
CA SER A 45 -10.89 -37.76 47.92
C SER A 45 -11.01 -37.87 46.40
N ALA A 46 -11.48 -39.01 45.88
CA ALA A 46 -11.74 -39.20 44.45
C ALA A 46 -12.87 -38.27 43.96
N GLU A 47 -13.95 -38.12 44.74
CA GLU A 47 -15.05 -37.19 44.44
C GLU A 47 -14.58 -35.74 44.46
N ALA A 48 -13.79 -35.34 45.46
CA ALA A 48 -13.21 -34.00 45.52
C ALA A 48 -12.31 -33.71 44.31
N ALA A 49 -11.45 -34.65 43.92
CA ALA A 49 -10.60 -34.53 42.75
C ALA A 49 -11.41 -34.47 41.44
N ALA A 50 -12.53 -35.19 41.35
CA ALA A 50 -13.43 -35.13 40.20
C ALA A 50 -14.11 -33.76 40.09
N VAL A 51 -14.60 -33.21 41.21
CA VAL A 51 -15.20 -31.87 41.27
C VAL A 51 -14.15 -30.80 40.93
N GLU A 52 -12.94 -30.90 41.47
CA GLU A 52 -11.86 -29.97 41.16
C GLU A 52 -11.52 -29.97 39.66
N LYS A 53 -11.37 -31.15 39.05
CA LYS A 53 -11.11 -31.28 37.62
C LYS A 53 -12.25 -30.70 36.78
N LYS A 54 -13.51 -30.93 37.19
CA LYS A 54 -14.68 -30.38 36.51
C LYS A 54 -14.70 -28.86 36.57
N LEU A 55 -14.51 -28.27 37.76
CA LEU A 55 -14.49 -26.82 37.93
C LEU A 55 -13.31 -26.17 37.19
N LYS A 56 -12.14 -26.81 37.17
CA LYS A 56 -10.99 -26.36 36.38
C LYS A 56 -11.29 -26.38 34.88
N ALA A 57 -11.91 -27.44 34.39
CA ALA A 57 -12.31 -27.54 32.98
C ALA A 57 -13.38 -26.49 32.62
N GLU A 58 -14.35 -26.27 33.50
CA GLU A 58 -15.38 -25.23 33.31
C GLU A 58 -14.77 -23.82 33.33
N ALA A 59 -13.85 -23.54 34.26
CA ALA A 59 -13.14 -22.26 34.32
C ALA A 59 -12.29 -22.01 33.08
N ALA A 60 -11.56 -23.03 32.61
CA ALA A 60 -10.81 -22.94 31.36
C ALA A 60 -11.75 -22.67 30.18
N GLY A 61 -12.84 -23.42 30.04
CA GLY A 61 -13.83 -23.21 28.98
C GLY A 61 -14.52 -21.84 29.06
N LEU A 62 -14.74 -21.29 30.26
CA LEU A 62 -15.30 -19.95 30.44
C LEU A 62 -14.28 -18.88 30.03
N THR A 63 -13.00 -19.10 30.36
CA THR A 63 -11.90 -18.21 29.98
C THR A 63 -11.69 -18.19 28.47
N ASP A 64 -11.70 -19.35 27.82
CA ASP A 64 -11.58 -19.47 26.36
C ASP A 64 -12.77 -18.80 25.66
N LYS A 65 -13.99 -18.98 26.19
CA LYS A 65 -15.19 -18.29 25.69
C LYS A 65 -15.08 -16.78 25.87
N ALA A 66 -14.61 -16.30 27.03
CA ALA A 66 -14.44 -14.88 27.28
C ALA A 66 -13.38 -14.27 26.35
N ALA A 67 -12.27 -14.96 26.12
CA ALA A 67 -11.23 -14.55 25.19
C ALA A 67 -11.75 -14.50 23.75
N ALA A 68 -12.53 -15.50 23.32
CA ALA A 68 -13.17 -15.51 22.00
C ALA A 68 -14.16 -14.34 21.84
N MET A 69 -14.95 -14.03 22.87
CA MET A 69 -15.87 -12.89 22.85
C MET A 69 -15.15 -11.56 22.81
N ALA A 70 -14.07 -11.40 23.57
CA ALA A 70 -13.24 -10.19 23.54
C ALA A 70 -12.61 -9.97 22.15
N ALA A 71 -12.14 -11.04 21.49
CA ALA A 71 -11.59 -10.96 20.14
C ALA A 71 -12.65 -10.55 19.10
N LEU A 72 -13.89 -11.03 19.23
CA LEU A 72 -15.02 -10.63 18.37
C LEU A 72 -15.44 -9.18 18.60
N ASP A 73 -15.45 -8.71 19.85
CA ASP A 73 -15.77 -7.32 20.20
C ASP A 73 -14.76 -6.34 19.62
N GLU A 74 -13.47 -6.61 19.78
CA GLU A 74 -12.40 -5.76 19.23
C GLU A 74 -12.49 -5.62 17.71
N ALA A 75 -12.73 -6.73 17.00
CA ALA A 75 -12.94 -6.69 15.55
C ALA A 75 -14.20 -5.88 15.17
N SER A 76 -15.30 -6.04 15.92
CA SER A 76 -16.56 -5.34 15.68
C SER A 76 -16.42 -3.83 15.91
N ARG A 77 -15.73 -3.43 16.97
CA ARG A 77 -15.38 -2.03 17.26
C ARG A 77 -14.54 -1.42 16.14
N GLY A 78 -13.53 -2.14 15.67
CA GLY A 78 -12.71 -1.69 14.53
C GLY A 78 -13.54 -1.43 13.27
N HIS A 79 -14.53 -2.28 12.98
CA HIS A 79 -15.44 -2.06 11.85
C HIS A 79 -16.35 -0.86 12.04
N GLU A 80 -16.84 -0.61 13.26
CA GLU A 80 -17.67 0.54 13.56
C GLU A 80 -16.88 1.85 13.49
N GLU A 81 -15.69 1.90 14.08
CA GLU A 81 -14.78 3.04 13.99
C GLU A 81 -14.39 3.33 12.54
N TYR A 82 -14.10 2.29 11.74
CA TYR A 82 -13.82 2.45 10.31
C TYR A 82 -15.02 3.01 9.55
N ARG A 83 -16.24 2.52 9.82
CA ARG A 83 -17.46 3.03 9.20
C ARG A 83 -17.67 4.51 9.53
N LEU A 84 -17.57 4.88 10.82
CA LEU A 84 -17.73 6.26 11.28
C LEU A 84 -16.69 7.18 10.65
N ARG A 85 -15.44 6.72 10.55
CA ARG A 85 -14.37 7.47 9.87
C ARG A 85 -14.67 7.66 8.38
N LEU A 86 -15.12 6.61 7.69
CA LEU A 86 -15.44 6.69 6.27
C LEU A 86 -16.61 7.65 6.00
N GLU A 87 -17.61 7.66 6.88
CA GLU A 87 -18.74 8.59 6.83
C GLU A 87 -18.26 10.04 7.06
N ALA A 88 -17.43 10.28 8.07
CA ALA A 88 -16.83 11.60 8.30
C ALA A 88 -15.96 12.07 7.11
N GLU A 89 -15.14 11.19 6.53
CA GLU A 89 -14.34 11.51 5.34
C GLU A 89 -15.21 11.83 4.13
N LYS A 90 -16.30 11.09 3.93
CA LYS A 90 -17.29 11.36 2.88
C LYS A 90 -17.90 12.75 3.07
N ASP A 91 -18.32 13.10 4.28
CA ASP A 91 -18.96 14.38 4.57
C ASP A 91 -18.01 15.56 4.36
N ILE A 92 -16.75 15.42 4.79
CA ILE A 92 -15.70 16.41 4.53
C ILE A 92 -15.48 16.59 3.02
N ARG A 93 -15.41 15.49 2.26
CA ARG A 93 -15.23 15.56 0.80
C ARG A 93 -16.42 16.22 0.12
N LEU A 94 -17.65 15.90 0.53
CA LEU A 94 -18.85 16.54 0.00
C LEU A 94 -18.89 18.04 0.32
N ALA A 95 -18.59 18.42 1.56
CA ALA A 95 -18.50 19.83 1.94
C ALA A 95 -17.41 20.58 1.14
N GLY A 96 -16.27 19.93 0.89
CA GLY A 96 -15.21 20.47 0.05
C GLY A 96 -15.64 20.68 -1.40
N LEU A 97 -16.36 19.71 -1.99
CA LEU A 97 -16.91 19.82 -3.33
C LEU A 97 -17.98 20.93 -3.42
N GLU A 98 -18.82 21.06 -2.40
CA GLU A 98 -19.84 22.12 -2.33
C GLU A 98 -19.20 23.52 -2.25
N ALA A 99 -18.13 23.66 -1.44
CA ALA A 99 -17.36 24.89 -1.38
C ALA A 99 -16.73 25.22 -2.75
N GLN A 100 -16.16 24.23 -3.44
CA GLN A 100 -15.62 24.41 -4.80
C GLN A 100 -16.71 24.83 -5.80
N ARG A 101 -17.92 24.25 -5.71
CA ARG A 101 -19.07 24.63 -6.53
C ARG A 101 -19.42 26.11 -6.33
N HIS A 102 -19.58 26.55 -5.08
CA HIS A 102 -19.91 27.94 -4.77
C HIS A 102 -18.83 28.92 -5.22
N VAL A 103 -17.55 28.55 -5.08
CA VAL A 103 -16.43 29.35 -5.59
C VAL A 103 -16.50 29.42 -7.12
N ALA A 104 -16.75 28.32 -7.82
CA ALA A 104 -16.88 28.29 -9.27
C ALA A 104 -18.08 29.12 -9.76
N GLU A 105 -19.24 29.04 -9.08
CA GLU A 105 -20.42 29.86 -9.37
C GLU A 105 -20.13 31.36 -9.18
N SER A 106 -19.45 31.71 -8.09
CA SER A 106 -19.06 33.09 -7.81
C SER A 106 -18.06 33.61 -8.86
N GLN A 107 -17.06 32.80 -9.21
CA GLN A 107 -16.10 33.13 -10.27
C GLN A 107 -16.79 33.30 -11.63
N ALA A 108 -17.70 32.39 -12.00
CA ALA A 108 -18.47 32.49 -13.23
C ALA A 108 -19.34 33.75 -13.26
N THR A 109 -19.94 34.11 -12.13
CA THR A 109 -20.76 35.34 -12.00
C THR A 109 -19.92 36.60 -12.15
N VAL A 110 -18.75 36.66 -11.51
CA VAL A 110 -17.80 37.78 -11.67
C VAL A 110 -17.31 37.88 -13.11
N LEU A 111 -16.97 36.75 -13.74
CA LEU A 111 -16.56 36.71 -15.15
C LEU A 111 -17.69 37.15 -16.08
N ALA A 112 -18.92 36.69 -15.87
CA ALA A 112 -20.08 37.06 -16.66
C ALA A 112 -20.36 38.57 -16.55
N THR A 113 -20.36 39.11 -15.33
CA THR A 113 -20.58 40.54 -15.08
C THR A 113 -19.45 41.39 -15.66
N GLY A 114 -18.21 40.92 -15.53
CA GLY A 114 -17.03 41.56 -16.11
C GLY A 114 -17.07 41.60 -17.63
N LEU A 115 -17.51 40.52 -18.29
CA LEU A 115 -17.71 40.48 -19.75
C LEU A 115 -18.89 41.33 -20.22
N GLU A 116 -19.99 41.37 -19.45
CA GLU A 116 -21.15 42.21 -19.74
C GLU A 116 -20.80 43.71 -19.75
N HIS A 117 -19.92 44.14 -18.83
CA HIS A 117 -19.50 45.53 -18.72
C HIS A 117 -18.19 45.85 -19.46
N ALA A 118 -17.48 44.84 -19.97
CA ALA A 118 -16.25 45.04 -20.73
C ALA A 118 -16.57 45.51 -22.14
N ASN A 119 -16.14 46.74 -22.47
CA ASN A 119 -16.21 47.25 -23.83
C ASN A 119 -15.00 46.72 -24.63
N VAL A 120 -15.09 45.48 -25.12
CA VAL A 120 -13.98 44.79 -25.80
C VAL A 120 -13.89 45.29 -27.25
N SER A 121 -12.91 46.16 -27.52
CA SER A 121 -12.53 46.52 -28.90
C SER A 121 -11.61 45.44 -29.48
N ILE A 122 -12.19 44.45 -30.16
CA ILE A 122 -11.43 43.36 -30.80
C ILE A 122 -10.83 43.90 -32.11
N VAL A 123 -9.56 44.27 -32.09
CA VAL A 123 -8.82 44.66 -33.29
C VAL A 123 -8.27 43.39 -33.96
N GLY A 124 -9.11 42.74 -34.78
CA GLY A 124 -8.75 41.61 -35.64
C GLY A 124 -9.28 40.25 -35.18
N GLY A 125 -10.04 39.58 -36.08
CA GLY A 125 -10.47 38.17 -36.06
C GLY A 125 -10.72 37.51 -34.70
N GLU A 126 -11.96 37.53 -34.23
CA GLU A 126 -12.48 36.93 -32.98
C GLU A 126 -11.98 35.48 -32.72
N ASP A 127 -11.83 34.67 -33.78
CA ASP A 127 -11.44 33.26 -33.69
C ASP A 127 -10.03 33.03 -33.10
N VAL A 128 -9.07 33.92 -33.36
CA VAL A 128 -7.67 33.72 -32.93
C VAL A 128 -7.47 34.06 -31.45
N PHE A 129 -8.20 35.07 -30.95
CA PHE A 129 -8.13 35.46 -29.54
C PHE A 129 -8.77 34.40 -28.65
N PHE A 130 -9.95 33.90 -29.03
CA PHE A 130 -10.66 32.88 -28.26
C PHE A 130 -9.86 31.56 -28.21
N ASP A 131 -9.32 31.10 -29.34
CA ASP A 131 -8.51 29.88 -29.39
C ASP A 131 -7.25 29.98 -28.52
N ARG A 132 -6.58 31.15 -28.50
CA ARG A 132 -5.40 31.36 -27.64
C ARG A 132 -5.74 31.42 -26.15
N LEU A 133 -6.85 32.08 -25.80
CA LEU A 133 -7.29 32.18 -24.40
C LEU A 133 -7.72 30.82 -23.85
N VAL A 134 -8.54 30.08 -24.60
CA VAL A 134 -9.00 28.75 -24.19
C VAL A 134 -7.84 27.77 -24.07
N ARG A 135 -6.88 27.79 -25.01
CA ARG A 135 -5.68 26.94 -24.94
C ARG A 135 -4.80 27.24 -23.75
N SER A 136 -4.55 28.51 -23.44
CA SER A 136 -3.72 28.89 -22.30
C SER A 136 -4.36 28.50 -20.96
N VAL A 137 -5.67 28.71 -20.81
CA VAL A 137 -6.42 28.29 -19.60
C VAL A 137 -6.45 26.77 -19.46
N SER A 138 -6.68 26.05 -20.56
CA SER A 138 -6.73 24.57 -20.56
C SER A 138 -5.37 23.95 -20.24
N LEU A 139 -4.28 24.50 -20.80
CA LEU A 139 -2.92 24.08 -20.48
C LEU A 139 -2.59 24.34 -19.01
N GLY A 140 -2.96 25.51 -18.47
CA GLY A 140 -2.75 25.83 -17.05
C GLY A 140 -3.45 24.86 -16.10
N LYS A 141 -4.74 24.58 -16.33
CA LYS A 141 -5.50 23.61 -15.51
C LYS A 141 -4.99 22.17 -15.67
N GLY A 142 -4.57 21.78 -16.88
CA GLY A 142 -4.00 20.47 -17.14
C GLY A 142 -2.69 20.24 -16.40
N LEU A 143 -1.79 21.23 -16.39
CA LEU A 143 -0.55 21.15 -15.62
C LEU A 143 -0.80 21.16 -14.11
N ASP A 144 -1.68 22.02 -13.60
CA ASP A 144 -2.01 22.08 -12.17
C ASP A 144 -2.62 20.75 -11.67
N GLY A 145 -3.57 20.20 -12.43
CA GLY A 145 -4.16 18.88 -12.13
C GLY A 145 -3.14 17.73 -12.22
N PHE A 146 -2.18 17.78 -13.15
CA PHE A 146 -1.11 16.79 -13.24
C PHE A 146 -0.16 16.84 -12.04
N VAL A 147 0.27 18.04 -11.63
CA VAL A 147 1.11 18.22 -10.44
C VAL A 147 0.37 17.78 -9.19
N GLN A 148 -0.90 18.18 -9.02
CA GLN A 148 -1.73 17.73 -7.90
C GLN A 148 -2.10 16.25 -7.97
N GLY A 149 -2.09 15.59 -9.13
CA GLY A 149 -2.43 14.17 -9.26
C GLY A 149 -1.25 13.21 -9.09
N SER A 150 -0.01 13.69 -9.31
CA SER A 150 1.18 12.85 -9.38
C SER A 150 2.11 13.04 -8.18
N GLU A 151 2.28 11.98 -7.38
CA GLU A 151 3.18 11.96 -6.23
C GLU A 151 4.65 12.11 -6.65
N THR A 152 5.03 11.54 -7.80
CA THR A 152 6.36 11.68 -8.40
C THR A 152 6.61 13.12 -8.84
N ALA A 153 5.61 13.77 -9.46
CA ALA A 153 5.75 15.17 -9.88
C ALA A 153 5.90 16.11 -8.68
N ARG A 154 5.14 15.88 -7.59
CA ARG A 154 5.28 16.64 -6.33
C ARG A 154 6.60 16.39 -5.63
N THR A 155 7.11 15.16 -5.63
CA THR A 155 8.40 14.85 -5.01
C THR A 155 9.56 15.50 -5.75
N LEU A 156 9.52 15.51 -7.08
CA LEU A 156 10.59 16.09 -7.91
C LEU A 156 10.52 17.63 -7.96
N ALA A 157 9.32 18.20 -8.00
CA ALA A 157 9.13 19.65 -7.99
C ALA A 157 9.10 20.25 -6.58
N GLY A 158 9.00 19.41 -5.54
CA GLY A 158 8.87 19.80 -4.13
C GLY A 158 9.91 20.84 -3.69
N PRO A 159 11.22 20.60 -3.90
CA PRO A 159 12.27 21.55 -3.52
C PRO A 159 12.18 22.91 -4.22
N TRP A 160 11.62 22.98 -5.43
CA TRP A 160 11.41 24.24 -6.14
C TRP A 160 10.10 24.94 -5.73
N LEU A 161 9.10 24.18 -5.28
CA LEU A 161 7.80 24.69 -4.82
C LEU A 161 7.83 25.15 -3.36
N ASP A 162 8.64 24.52 -2.51
CA ASP A 162 8.84 24.89 -1.10
C ASP A 162 9.91 25.98 -0.91
N GLY A 163 10.64 26.33 -1.98
CA GLY A 163 11.68 27.37 -1.98
C GLY A 163 13.04 26.94 -1.41
N SER A 164 13.23 25.65 -1.09
CA SER A 164 14.52 25.11 -0.64
C SER A 164 15.56 24.99 -1.76
N ALA A 165 15.12 24.96 -3.01
CA ALA A 165 15.96 25.03 -4.21
C ALA A 165 15.47 26.13 -5.16
N SER A 166 16.40 26.88 -5.75
CA SER A 166 16.08 27.91 -6.73
C SER A 166 16.10 27.30 -8.13
N PHE A 167 14.92 27.21 -8.75
CA PHE A 167 14.79 26.76 -10.15
C PHE A 167 15.70 27.57 -11.08
N THR A 168 15.78 28.88 -10.88
CA THR A 168 16.63 29.76 -11.70
C THR A 168 18.12 29.48 -11.49
N GLU A 169 18.55 29.15 -10.28
CA GLU A 169 19.94 28.85 -9.98
C GLU A 169 20.36 27.48 -10.51
N ASP A 170 19.48 26.48 -10.38
CA ASP A 170 19.69 25.16 -10.97
C ASP A 170 19.70 25.23 -12.49
N LEU A 171 18.78 26.00 -13.08
CA LEU A 171 18.75 26.23 -14.52
C LEU A 171 20.00 26.99 -14.99
N THR A 172 20.45 28.00 -14.25
CA THR A 172 21.69 28.75 -14.56
C THR A 172 22.94 27.89 -14.36
N ARG A 173 22.93 26.94 -13.42
CA ARG A 173 24.03 25.98 -13.21
C ARG A 173 24.09 24.94 -14.32
N VAL A 174 22.94 24.44 -14.75
CA VAL A 174 22.83 23.50 -15.88
C VAL A 174 23.20 24.20 -17.19
N LEU A 175 22.66 25.39 -17.48
CA LEU A 175 23.04 26.14 -18.68
C LEU A 175 24.45 26.73 -18.61
N GLY A 176 24.91 27.14 -17.43
CA GLY A 176 26.25 27.70 -17.22
C GLY A 176 27.37 26.64 -17.30
N SER A 177 27.04 25.37 -17.08
CA SER A 177 27.96 24.23 -17.28
C SER A 177 27.98 23.71 -18.72
N VAL A 178 27.22 24.34 -19.63
CA VAL A 178 27.11 23.98 -21.04
C VAL A 178 27.50 25.17 -21.91
N SER A 179 28.72 25.14 -22.48
CA SER A 179 29.11 26.16 -23.45
C SER A 179 28.39 25.92 -24.79
N THR A 180 28.09 26.99 -25.52
CA THR A 180 27.42 26.91 -26.84
C THR A 180 28.25 26.14 -27.89
N GLY A 181 29.54 25.90 -27.61
CA GLY A 181 30.43 25.04 -28.41
C GLY A 181 30.26 23.55 -28.13
N ASP A 182 29.91 23.18 -26.90
CA ASP A 182 29.77 21.77 -26.48
C ASP A 182 28.46 21.15 -26.98
N ILE A 183 27.38 21.94 -27.05
CA ILE A 183 26.04 21.47 -27.49
C ILE A 183 26.07 20.92 -28.92
N LYS A 184 26.94 21.46 -29.78
CA LYS A 184 27.02 21.08 -31.20
C LYS A 184 27.65 19.71 -31.43
N ASN A 185 28.47 19.23 -30.50
CA ASN A 185 29.19 17.95 -30.60
C ASN A 185 28.82 16.97 -29.49
N LEU A 186 27.81 17.29 -28.66
CA LEU A 186 27.39 16.44 -27.58
C LEU A 186 26.51 15.32 -28.12
N THR A 187 27.03 14.09 -28.11
CA THR A 187 26.25 12.89 -28.36
C THR A 187 25.55 12.46 -27.07
N VAL A 188 24.45 11.70 -27.20
CA VAL A 188 23.69 11.16 -26.06
C VAL A 188 24.61 10.38 -25.11
N SER A 189 25.59 9.65 -25.65
CA SER A 189 26.57 8.91 -24.83
C SER A 189 27.56 9.80 -24.11
N ALA A 190 28.03 10.88 -24.73
CA ALA A 190 28.95 11.83 -24.09
C ALA A 190 28.27 12.57 -22.93
N LEU A 191 27.00 12.95 -23.10
CA LEU A 191 26.18 13.54 -22.04
C LEU A 191 25.97 12.56 -20.88
N LEU A 192 25.56 11.32 -21.17
CA LEU A 192 25.33 10.30 -20.13
C LEU A 192 26.62 9.93 -19.39
N THR A 193 27.75 9.87 -20.11
CA THR A 193 29.07 9.62 -19.49
C THR A 193 29.52 10.79 -18.60
N LYS A 194 29.26 12.03 -19.02
CA LYS A 194 29.53 13.23 -18.20
C LYS A 194 28.65 13.28 -16.95
N LEU A 195 27.39 12.87 -17.06
CA LEU A 195 26.44 12.75 -15.94
C LEU A 195 26.83 11.65 -14.94
N MET A 196 27.31 10.49 -15.42
CA MET A 196 27.88 9.46 -14.55
C MET A 196 29.14 9.96 -13.83
N ALA A 197 30.02 10.69 -14.53
CA ALA A 197 31.24 11.26 -13.95
C ALA A 197 30.97 12.37 -12.92
N SER A 198 29.83 13.07 -13.02
CA SER A 198 29.38 14.07 -12.05
C SER A 198 28.58 13.49 -10.87
N GLY A 199 28.60 12.17 -10.67
CA GLY A 199 27.95 11.50 -9.51
C GLY A 199 26.52 11.01 -9.75
N GLY A 200 26.15 10.72 -11.00
CA GLY A 200 24.82 10.21 -11.36
C GLY A 200 24.53 8.77 -10.91
N ASP A 201 23.24 8.42 -10.88
CA ASP A 201 22.70 7.11 -10.46
C ASP A 201 23.28 5.94 -11.30
N PRO A 202 23.64 4.79 -10.69
CA PRO A 202 24.13 3.60 -11.41
C PRO A 202 23.20 3.08 -12.51
N ARG A 203 21.89 3.37 -12.46
CA ARG A 203 20.92 3.02 -13.53
C ARG A 203 21.17 3.74 -14.86
N LEU A 204 21.95 4.83 -14.84
CA LEU A 204 22.39 5.52 -16.05
C LEU A 204 23.30 4.65 -16.93
N ALA A 205 23.97 3.65 -16.36
CA ALA A 205 24.78 2.69 -17.11
C ALA A 205 23.90 1.78 -18.01
N GLU A 206 22.73 1.37 -17.50
CA GLU A 206 21.75 0.57 -18.27
C GLU A 206 21.09 1.38 -19.38
N LEU A 207 20.78 2.66 -19.11
CA LEU A 207 20.30 3.60 -20.13
C LEU A 207 21.35 3.87 -21.22
N THR A 208 22.63 3.86 -20.86
CA THR A 208 23.73 3.99 -21.84
C THR A 208 23.85 2.74 -22.73
N ALA A 209 23.70 1.55 -22.14
CA ALA A 209 23.73 0.29 -22.88
C ALA A 209 22.55 0.17 -23.86
N THR A 210 21.35 0.57 -23.43
CA THR A 210 20.14 0.58 -24.28
C THR A 210 20.19 1.66 -25.37
N ALA A 211 20.70 2.85 -25.06
CA ALA A 211 20.94 3.89 -26.07
C ALA A 211 21.95 3.44 -27.14
N ARG A 212 22.96 2.64 -26.76
CA ARG A 212 23.93 2.04 -27.68
C ARG A 212 23.31 0.94 -28.54
N SER A 213 22.47 0.06 -27.97
CA SER A 213 21.79 -0.97 -28.75
C SER A 213 20.79 -0.40 -29.76
N LEU A 214 20.21 0.77 -29.46
CA LEU A 214 19.30 1.48 -30.36
C LEU A 214 20.02 2.36 -31.40
N GLY A 215 21.36 2.43 -31.37
CA GLY A 215 22.15 3.25 -32.30
C GLY A 215 22.01 4.77 -32.10
N LEU A 216 21.35 5.20 -31.01
CA LEU A 216 21.12 6.61 -30.70
C LEU A 216 22.28 7.25 -29.94
N ALA A 217 23.20 6.41 -29.45
CA ALA A 217 24.37 6.74 -28.68
C ALA A 217 25.30 7.78 -29.32
N ASP A 218 25.49 7.72 -30.64
CA ASP A 218 26.46 8.53 -31.38
C ASP A 218 25.82 9.71 -32.13
N LEU A 219 24.49 9.87 -32.02
CA LEU A 219 23.79 10.98 -32.65
C LEU A 219 24.03 12.28 -31.86
N PRO A 220 24.38 13.39 -32.55
CA PRO A 220 24.45 14.69 -31.90
C PRO A 220 23.06 15.10 -31.43
N LEU A 221 22.95 15.53 -30.17
CA LEU A 221 21.69 15.94 -29.54
C LEU A 221 20.96 17.04 -30.33
N ALA A 222 21.70 17.90 -31.03
CA ALA A 222 21.14 18.91 -31.92
C ALA A 222 20.31 18.32 -33.08
N GLY A 223 20.70 17.14 -33.60
CA GLY A 223 19.95 16.43 -34.64
C GLY A 223 18.68 15.77 -34.12
N LEU A 224 18.66 15.36 -32.85
CA LEU A 224 17.50 14.77 -32.20
C LEU A 224 16.44 15.82 -31.81
N LEU A 225 16.90 16.99 -31.34
CA LEU A 225 16.04 18.11 -30.95
C LEU A 225 15.56 18.95 -32.16
N GLY A 226 16.30 18.94 -33.27
CA GLY A 226 15.93 19.59 -34.54
C GLY A 226 15.09 18.73 -35.50
N GLY A 227 14.83 17.45 -35.15
CA GLY A 227 14.21 16.47 -36.04
C GLY A 227 12.67 16.48 -36.11
N ALA A 228 11.99 17.41 -35.44
CA ALA A 228 10.54 17.58 -35.55
C ALA A 228 10.19 18.77 -36.47
N GLY A 229 10.65 18.73 -37.73
CA GLY A 229 10.29 19.73 -38.73
C GLY A 229 11.20 19.71 -39.94
N GLY A 230 10.92 18.84 -40.92
CA GLY A 230 11.63 18.89 -42.19
C GLY A 230 11.34 17.65 -43.04
N GLY A 231 10.56 17.83 -44.09
CA GLY A 231 10.09 16.77 -44.96
C GLY A 231 11.20 16.04 -45.71
N THR A 232 10.85 14.81 -46.06
CA THR A 232 11.44 13.92 -47.07
C THR A 232 12.31 14.60 -48.12
N ASP A 233 13.61 14.30 -48.12
CA ASP A 233 14.41 14.27 -49.35
C ASP A 233 14.87 12.83 -49.59
N ARG A 234 14.18 12.16 -50.51
CA ARG A 234 14.68 10.97 -51.20
C ARG A 234 15.12 11.43 -52.58
N GLY A 235 16.41 11.40 -52.85
CA GLY A 235 16.94 11.75 -54.16
C GLY A 235 18.39 11.35 -54.33
N ALA A 236 18.62 10.05 -54.57
CA ALA A 236 19.93 9.49 -54.85
C ALA A 236 20.62 10.20 -56.04
N GLY A 237 21.93 10.43 -55.89
CA GLY A 237 22.79 10.94 -56.95
C GLY A 237 23.10 9.90 -58.03
N GLY A 238 23.62 10.38 -59.15
CA GLY A 238 24.28 9.52 -60.14
C GLY A 238 24.28 10.05 -61.57
N THR A 239 25.28 10.89 -61.88
CA THR A 239 26.09 10.92 -63.12
C THR A 239 25.42 11.00 -64.50
N GLY A 240 25.88 11.95 -65.33
CA GLY A 240 25.86 11.76 -66.80
C GLY A 240 25.71 13.05 -67.61
N THR A 241 26.80 13.78 -67.78
CA THR A 241 26.98 14.78 -68.84
C THR A 241 26.91 14.13 -70.22
N GLY A 242 26.10 14.65 -71.14
CA GLY A 242 26.20 14.31 -72.56
C GLY A 242 25.02 14.72 -73.44
N ALA A 243 25.27 15.71 -74.30
CA ALA A 243 24.70 15.88 -75.64
C ALA A 243 23.23 16.34 -75.84
N THR A 244 23.10 17.61 -76.24
CA THR A 244 22.19 18.12 -77.30
C THR A 244 22.19 17.16 -78.52
N PRO A 245 21.10 17.00 -79.32
CA PRO A 245 20.46 18.14 -79.96
C PRO A 245 18.93 18.08 -80.16
N ALA A 246 18.34 19.24 -80.45
CA ALA A 246 17.11 19.38 -81.23
C ALA A 246 17.30 18.77 -82.65
N PRO A 247 16.33 18.75 -83.59
CA PRO A 247 14.93 19.23 -83.56
C PRO A 247 13.93 18.18 -84.14
N ALA A 248 12.63 18.50 -84.17
CA ALA A 248 11.75 18.28 -85.34
C ALA A 248 10.28 18.50 -84.97
N THR A 249 9.80 19.71 -85.26
CA THR A 249 8.43 19.94 -85.71
C THR A 249 8.31 19.45 -87.15
N ALA A 250 7.38 18.51 -87.41
CA ALA A 250 6.77 18.28 -88.71
C ALA A 250 5.37 17.70 -88.45
N ALA A 251 4.29 18.50 -88.55
CA ALA A 251 3.50 18.75 -89.77
C ALA A 251 2.30 17.76 -89.87
N PRO A 252 1.33 17.97 -90.78
CA PRO A 252 -0.01 18.45 -90.43
C PRO A 252 -1.11 17.38 -90.63
N ALA A 253 -2.32 17.73 -90.22
CA ALA A 253 -3.57 16.95 -90.28
C ALA A 253 -3.87 16.27 -91.65
N PRO A 254 -4.91 15.41 -91.64
CA PRO A 254 -4.85 13.95 -91.60
C PRO A 254 -4.07 13.27 -92.74
#